data_AF-A0A922LQY0-F1
#
_entry.id   AF-A0A922LQY0-F1
#
_cell.length_a   1.000
_cell.length_b   1.000
_cell.length_c   1.000
_cell.angle_alpha   90.00
_cell.angle_beta   90.00
_cell.angle_gamma   90.00
#
_symmetry.space_group_name_H-M   'P 1'
#
loop_
_entity.id
_entity.type
_entity.pdbx_description
1 polymer ?
#
loop_
_entity_poly.entity_id
_entity_poly.type
_entity_poly.pdbx_seq_one_letter_code
_entity_poly.pdbx_strand_id
1 'polypeptide(L)'
;MSEYIRSPLIRLMYEKLDHQNKHSNSNHDHWYDYRAEYVDFELRDKFIKSKQDEETCEFLNNCYVKSDWLFTHFYHAIAKAVLTWFMTSTSINGLVGRGSMFVFSSAQFLRLLDVNDSFKSNSLLDLGAGNGNVTLKMAPYFKDVFVTEISPVMRWRLSKHGFT
;
A
#
# COMPACT_ATOMS: atom_id res chain seq x y z
N MET A 1 22.71 -2.00 19.11
CA MET A 1 22.75 -0.61 19.62
C MET A 1 21.42 -0.19 20.25
N SER A 2 20.25 -0.45 19.63
CA SER A 2 18.94 -0.07 20.21
C SER A 2 18.60 -0.77 21.54
N GLU A 3 19.09 -2.00 21.75
CA GLU A 3 18.89 -2.79 22.98
C GLU A 3 19.43 -2.11 24.25
N TYR A 4 20.38 -1.18 24.12
CA TYR A 4 20.96 -0.44 25.24
C TYR A 4 20.21 0.87 25.56
N ILE A 5 19.25 1.27 24.72
CA ILE A 5 18.45 2.49 24.91
C ILE A 5 17.27 2.17 25.84
N ARG A 6 17.31 2.69 27.07
CA ARG A 6 16.28 2.43 28.09
C ARG A 6 14.98 3.21 27.91
N SER A 7 15.02 4.36 27.23
CA SER A 7 13.82 5.15 26.95
C SER A 7 13.07 4.59 25.74
N PRO A 8 11.82 4.12 25.88
CA PRO A 8 11.07 3.54 24.77
C PRO A 8 10.87 4.49 23.59
N LEU A 9 10.71 5.79 23.86
CA LEU A 9 10.54 6.82 22.82
C LEU A 9 11.83 7.02 22.03
N ILE A 10 12.97 7.11 22.72
CA ILE A 10 14.27 7.27 22.06
C ILE A 10 14.61 6.01 21.25
N ARG A 11 14.28 4.83 21.78
CA ARG A 11 14.46 3.56 21.07
C ARG A 11 13.63 3.52 19.79
N LEU A 12 12.35 3.90 19.87
CA LEU A 12 11.46 3.98 18.72
C LEU A 12 11.98 4.97 17.66
N MET A 13 12.44 6.15 18.08
CA MET A 13 13.02 7.14 17.16
C MET A 13 14.30 6.62 16.50
N TYR A 14 15.17 5.96 17.26
CA TYR A 14 16.40 5.38 16.73
C TYR A 14 16.11 4.25 15.73
N GLU A 15 15.24 3.31 16.06
CA GLU A 15 14.83 2.21 15.17
C GLU A 15 14.20 2.74 13.89
N LYS A 16 13.37 3.78 13.99
CA LYS A 16 12.80 4.46 12.83
C LYS A 16 13.89 5.09 11.94
N LEU A 17 14.83 5.83 12.52
CA LEU A 17 15.92 6.47 11.77
C LEU A 17 16.84 5.43 11.10
N ASP A 18 17.19 4.36 11.82
CA ASP A 18 17.98 3.26 11.28
C ASP A 18 17.27 2.56 10.12
N HIS A 19 15.96 2.28 10.28
CA HIS A 19 15.14 1.74 9.20
C HIS A 19 15.11 2.66 7.99
N GLN A 20 14.82 3.96 8.19
CA GLN A 20 14.81 4.93 7.10
C GLN A 20 16.17 5.00 6.40
N ASN A 21 17.27 5.08 7.14
CA ASN A 21 18.62 5.10 6.55
C ASN A 21 18.94 3.87 5.70
N LYS A 22 18.53 2.67 6.15
CA LYS A 22 18.72 1.42 5.38
C LYS A 22 17.94 1.41 4.07
N HIS A 23 16.74 1.97 4.08
CA HIS A 23 15.82 1.90 2.93
C HIS A 23 15.93 3.12 2.00
N SER A 24 16.40 4.28 2.46
CA SER A 24 16.51 5.50 1.65
C SER A 24 17.50 5.40 0.50
N ASN A 25 18.52 4.54 0.60
CA ASN A 25 19.55 4.36 -0.44
C ASN A 25 19.41 3.02 -1.19
N SER A 26 18.30 2.31 -1.02
CA SER A 26 18.06 1.01 -1.62
C SER A 26 17.07 1.10 -2.78
N ASN A 27 17.34 0.35 -3.85
CA ASN A 27 16.39 0.13 -4.96
C ASN A 27 15.43 -1.03 -4.69
N HIS A 28 15.60 -1.71 -3.56
CA HIS A 28 14.75 -2.81 -3.10
C HIS A 28 14.55 -3.94 -4.13
N ASP A 29 15.54 -4.21 -4.98
CA ASP A 29 15.44 -5.23 -6.03
C ASP A 29 15.05 -6.61 -5.48
N HIS A 30 15.50 -6.92 -4.26
CA HIS A 30 15.20 -8.16 -3.55
C HIS A 30 13.73 -8.31 -3.12
N TRP A 31 12.94 -7.22 -3.06
CA TRP A 31 11.49 -7.31 -2.79
C TRP A 31 10.72 -7.96 -3.93
N TYR A 32 11.28 -7.91 -5.13
CA TYR A 32 10.69 -8.46 -6.34
C TYR A 32 11.30 -9.79 -6.74
N ASP A 33 12.14 -10.39 -5.90
CA ASP A 33 12.65 -11.73 -6.10
C ASP A 33 11.67 -12.76 -5.51
N TYR A 34 11.60 -13.92 -6.15
CA TYR A 34 10.85 -15.08 -5.64
C TYR A 34 11.82 -16.16 -5.19
N ARG A 35 11.34 -17.03 -4.30
CA ARG A 35 12.08 -18.18 -3.80
C ARG A 35 11.84 -19.37 -4.73
N ALA A 36 12.81 -19.62 -5.62
CA ALA A 36 12.67 -20.61 -6.68
C ALA A 36 12.37 -22.02 -6.14
N GLU A 37 12.85 -22.36 -4.94
CA GLU A 37 12.59 -23.63 -4.27
C GLU A 37 11.11 -23.93 -4.00
N TYR A 38 10.23 -22.92 -4.02
CA TYR A 38 8.78 -23.08 -3.77
C TYR A 38 7.90 -22.90 -5.01
N VAL A 39 8.51 -22.69 -6.18
CA VAL A 39 7.76 -22.37 -7.39
C VAL A 39 8.10 -23.41 -8.46
N ASP A 40 7.06 -24.06 -8.99
CA ASP A 40 7.21 -25.03 -10.08
C ASP A 40 7.71 -24.36 -11.36
N PHE A 41 8.38 -25.14 -12.22
CA PHE A 41 9.01 -24.64 -13.44
C PHE A 41 8.07 -23.81 -14.32
N GLU A 42 6.82 -24.26 -14.49
CA GLU A 42 5.81 -23.56 -15.31
C GLU A 42 5.46 -22.15 -14.80
N LEU A 43 5.50 -21.95 -13.48
CA LEU A 43 5.23 -20.64 -12.88
C LEU A 43 6.46 -19.73 -12.95
N ARG A 44 7.67 -20.30 -12.97
CA ARG A 44 8.91 -19.52 -13.13
C ARG A 44 8.98 -18.86 -14.51
N ASP A 45 8.55 -19.57 -15.55
CA ASP A 45 8.54 -19.06 -16.93
C ASP A 45 7.54 -17.90 -17.12
N LYS A 46 6.45 -17.91 -16.35
CA LYS A 46 5.43 -16.85 -16.35
C LYS A 46 5.75 -15.68 -15.41
N PHE A 47 6.85 -15.75 -14.67
CA PHE A 47 7.18 -14.73 -13.68
C PHE A 47 7.67 -13.44 -14.33
N ILE A 48 6.96 -12.34 -14.07
CA ILE A 48 7.34 -11.00 -14.52
C ILE A 48 7.94 -10.25 -13.33
N LYS A 49 9.27 -10.11 -13.30
CA LYS A 49 9.96 -9.36 -12.26
C LYS A 49 9.67 -7.86 -12.39
N SER A 50 9.07 -7.29 -11.35
CA SER A 50 8.93 -5.83 -11.18
C SER A 50 10.19 -5.22 -10.55
N LYS A 51 10.20 -3.89 -10.43
CA LYS A 51 11.26 -3.13 -9.77
C LYS A 51 10.67 -1.91 -9.09
N GLN A 52 11.40 -1.30 -8.16
CA GLN A 52 11.03 -0.02 -7.62
C GLN A 52 11.11 1.04 -8.73
N ASP A 53 9.95 1.47 -9.20
CA ASP A 53 9.81 2.51 -10.21
C ASP A 53 9.41 3.84 -9.57
N GLU A 54 9.16 4.85 -10.42
CA GLU A 54 8.88 6.22 -9.98
C GLU A 54 7.68 6.31 -9.03
N GLU A 55 6.54 5.69 -9.37
CA GLU A 55 5.37 5.70 -8.48
C GLU A 55 5.62 4.91 -7.18
N THR A 56 6.42 3.83 -7.25
CA THR A 56 6.83 3.11 -6.03
C THR A 56 7.69 4.01 -5.13
N CYS A 57 8.66 4.73 -5.71
CA CYS A 57 9.48 5.71 -4.98
C CYS A 57 8.61 6.80 -4.34
N GLU A 58 7.65 7.34 -5.09
CA GLU A 58 6.71 8.35 -4.58
C GLU A 58 5.89 7.81 -3.40
N PHE A 59 5.38 6.58 -3.52
CA PHE A 59 4.66 5.92 -2.44
C PHE A 59 5.53 5.77 -1.19
N LEU A 60 6.77 5.28 -1.33
CA LEU A 60 7.72 5.13 -0.22
C LEU A 60 8.07 6.46 0.44
N ASN A 61 8.33 7.50 -0.36
CA ASN A 61 8.58 8.85 0.14
C ASN A 61 7.39 9.38 0.94
N ASN A 62 6.17 9.19 0.42
CA ASN A 62 4.95 9.55 1.12
C ASN A 62 4.78 8.76 2.44
N CYS A 63 5.20 7.50 2.49
CA CYS A 63 5.24 6.72 3.73
C CYS A 63 6.22 7.30 4.75
N TYR A 64 7.44 7.70 4.32
CA TYR A 64 8.41 8.35 5.21
C TYR A 64 7.89 9.67 5.76
N VAL A 65 7.40 10.57 4.90
CA VAL A 65 6.83 11.86 5.30
C VAL A 65 5.67 11.69 6.29
N LYS A 66 4.73 10.78 6.01
CA LYS A 66 3.63 10.49 6.94
C LYS A 66 4.13 9.90 8.26
N SER A 67 5.18 9.09 8.23
CA SER A 67 5.76 8.53 9.44
C SER A 67 6.39 9.61 10.34
N ASP A 68 6.84 10.73 9.78
CA ASP A 68 7.41 11.87 10.51
C ASP A 68 6.37 12.73 11.25
N TRP A 69 5.09 12.55 10.95
CA TRP A 69 4.01 13.31 11.59
C TRP A 69 3.68 12.76 12.98
N LEU A 70 4.57 12.96 13.95
CA LEU A 70 4.45 12.49 15.34
C LEU A 70 3.12 12.86 16.00
N PHE A 71 2.61 14.08 15.78
CA PHE A 71 1.32 14.52 16.33
C PHE A 71 0.13 13.76 15.73
N THR A 72 0.19 13.37 14.45
CA THR A 72 -0.84 12.49 13.90
C THR A 72 -0.77 11.12 14.55
N HIS A 73 0.43 10.59 14.88
CA HIS A 73 0.53 9.32 15.59
C HIS A 73 -0.12 9.35 16.97
N PHE A 74 0.02 10.44 17.72
CA PHE A 74 -0.69 10.65 18.99
C PHE A 74 -2.21 10.75 18.79
N TYR A 75 -2.66 11.56 17.82
CA TYR A 75 -4.08 11.67 17.50
C TYR A 75 -4.69 10.30 17.14
N HIS A 76 -4.02 9.53 16.31
CA HIS A 76 -4.49 8.21 15.92
C HIS A 76 -4.48 7.21 17.08
N ALA A 77 -3.54 7.32 18.03
CA ALA A 77 -3.53 6.49 19.22
C ALA A 77 -4.75 6.79 20.13
N ILE A 78 -5.07 8.08 20.32
CA ILE A 78 -6.26 8.53 21.05
C ILE A 78 -7.53 8.07 20.33
N ALA A 79 -7.61 8.31 19.02
CA ALA A 79 -8.74 7.90 18.20
C ALA A 79 -8.93 6.38 18.27
N LYS A 80 -7.86 5.59 18.21
CA LYS A 80 -7.94 4.14 18.35
C LYS A 80 -8.46 3.75 19.74
N ALA A 81 -7.91 4.32 20.82
CA ALA A 81 -8.33 3.99 22.19
C ALA A 81 -9.83 4.22 22.41
N VAL A 82 -10.39 5.29 21.83
CA VAL A 82 -11.82 5.61 21.94
C VAL A 82 -12.67 4.79 20.96
N LEU A 83 -12.28 4.71 19.69
CA LEU A 83 -13.10 4.10 18.64
C LEU A 83 -13.09 2.57 18.66
N THR A 84 -12.10 1.92 19.29
CA THR A 84 -12.08 0.45 19.41
C THR A 84 -13.27 -0.13 20.17
N TRP A 85 -13.96 0.68 20.97
CA TRP A 85 -15.21 0.26 21.63
C TRP A 85 -16.37 0.09 20.64
N PHE A 86 -16.30 0.70 19.47
CA PHE A 86 -17.38 0.77 18.50
C PHE A 86 -17.04 0.14 17.14
N MET A 87 -15.76 -0.05 16.82
CA MET A 87 -15.33 -0.57 15.52
C MET A 87 -13.97 -1.26 15.55
N THR A 88 -13.70 -2.09 14.53
CA THR A 88 -12.45 -2.85 14.41
C THR A 88 -11.26 -1.95 14.12
N SER A 89 -10.05 -2.42 14.44
CA SER A 89 -8.80 -1.69 14.13
C SER A 89 -8.65 -1.36 12.63
N THR A 90 -9.11 -2.24 11.74
CA THR A 90 -9.11 -2.01 10.29
C THR A 90 -10.03 -0.86 9.90
N SER A 91 -11.23 -0.81 10.46
CA SER A 91 -12.18 0.29 10.22
C SER A 91 -11.67 1.62 10.78
N ILE A 92 -11.04 1.63 11.95
CA ILE A 92 -10.41 2.83 12.51
C ILE A 92 -9.29 3.33 11.61
N ASN A 93 -8.40 2.42 11.16
CA ASN A 93 -7.33 2.77 10.23
C ASN A 93 -7.91 3.35 8.94
N GLY A 94 -8.98 2.74 8.41
CA GLY A 94 -9.73 3.28 7.29
C GLY A 94 -10.20 4.71 7.53
N LEU A 95 -10.86 4.95 8.66
CA LEU A 95 -11.47 6.23 9.01
C LEU A 95 -10.43 7.34 9.15
N VAL A 96 -9.31 7.02 9.78
CA VAL A 96 -8.23 7.99 10.02
C VAL A 96 -7.22 8.09 8.87
N GLY A 97 -7.49 7.47 7.72
CA GLY A 97 -6.67 7.61 6.53
C GLY A 97 -5.34 6.83 6.57
N ARG A 98 -5.24 5.80 7.41
CA ARG A 98 -4.08 4.90 7.51
C ARG A 98 -4.28 3.62 6.70
N GLY A 99 -3.17 2.89 6.50
CA GLY A 99 -3.18 1.58 5.84
C GLY A 99 -3.38 1.67 4.33
N SER A 100 -2.94 2.76 3.69
CA SER A 100 -2.90 2.83 2.23
C SER A 100 -2.03 1.70 1.69
N MET A 101 -2.59 0.93 0.75
CA MET A 101 -1.88 -0.12 0.05
C MET A 101 -1.31 0.41 -1.27
N PHE A 102 -0.15 -0.13 -1.64
CA PHE A 102 0.45 -0.04 -2.95
C PHE A 102 0.78 -1.47 -3.37
N VAL A 103 0.23 -1.91 -4.50
CA VAL A 103 0.45 -3.26 -5.03
C VAL A 103 1.32 -3.17 -6.27
N PHE A 104 1.00 -2.24 -7.16
CA PHE A 104 1.77 -1.93 -8.34
C PHE A 104 1.59 -0.46 -8.74
N SER A 105 2.53 0.06 -9.52
CA SER A 105 2.35 1.29 -10.30
C SER A 105 1.50 1.06 -11.54
N SER A 106 1.10 2.15 -12.21
CA SER A 106 0.41 2.06 -13.50
C SER A 106 1.28 1.37 -14.56
N ALA A 107 2.58 1.66 -14.58
CA ALA A 107 3.53 1.03 -15.51
C ALA A 107 3.74 -0.47 -15.25
N GLN A 108 3.79 -0.88 -13.98
CA GLN A 108 3.88 -2.28 -13.58
C GLN A 108 2.58 -3.03 -13.93
N PHE A 109 1.42 -2.41 -13.76
CA PHE A 109 0.14 -2.99 -14.15
C PHE A 109 0.06 -3.30 -15.64
N LEU A 110 0.42 -2.32 -16.49
CA LEU A 110 0.42 -2.51 -17.94
C LEU A 110 1.42 -3.58 -18.39
N ARG A 111 2.61 -3.60 -17.79
CA ARG A 111 3.61 -4.64 -18.02
C ARG A 111 3.10 -6.03 -17.64
N LEU A 112 2.41 -6.15 -16.50
CA LEU A 112 1.85 -7.43 -16.04
C LEU A 112 0.81 -7.97 -17.02
N LEU A 113 0.04 -7.08 -17.65
CA LEU A 113 -0.97 -7.43 -18.64
C LEU A 113 -0.42 -7.55 -20.07
N ASP A 114 0.86 -7.27 -20.29
CA ASP A 114 1.52 -7.19 -21.60
C ASP A 114 0.80 -6.23 -22.57
N VAL A 115 0.44 -5.05 -22.07
CA VAL A 115 -0.22 -3.99 -22.85
C VAL A 115 0.49 -2.63 -22.67
N ASN A 116 0.09 -1.64 -23.46
CA ASN A 116 0.64 -0.28 -23.42
C ASN A 116 -0.40 0.74 -22.92
N ASP A 117 0.00 2.01 -22.79
CA ASP A 117 -0.87 3.08 -22.27
C ASP A 117 -2.13 3.36 -23.10
N SER A 118 -2.17 2.93 -24.37
CA SER A 118 -3.38 3.04 -25.21
C SER A 118 -4.42 1.96 -24.91
N PHE A 119 -4.10 0.99 -24.06
CA PHE A 119 -5.00 -0.07 -23.66
C PHE A 119 -6.30 0.50 -23.09
N LYS A 120 -7.41 -0.03 -23.59
CA LYS A 120 -8.76 0.20 -23.09
C LYS A 120 -9.54 -1.11 -23.12
N SER A 121 -10.27 -1.37 -22.05
CA SER A 121 -11.19 -2.51 -21.96
C SER A 121 -12.55 -2.05 -21.45
N ASN A 122 -13.54 -2.94 -21.51
CA ASN A 122 -14.91 -2.63 -21.14
C ASN A 122 -15.03 -2.49 -19.63
N SER A 123 -14.81 -3.57 -18.88
CA SER A 123 -15.09 -3.58 -17.44
C SER A 123 -13.94 -4.15 -16.60
N LEU A 124 -13.81 -3.58 -15.40
CA LEU A 124 -12.94 -4.06 -14.33
C LEU A 124 -13.80 -4.47 -13.12
N LEU A 125 -13.49 -5.61 -12.51
CA LEU A 125 -14.02 -6.01 -11.21
C LEU A 125 -12.86 -6.15 -10.23
N ASP A 126 -12.81 -5.25 -9.24
CA ASP A 126 -11.81 -5.26 -8.17
C ASP A 126 -12.41 -5.83 -6.88
N LEU A 127 -11.92 -7.00 -6.46
CA LEU A 127 -12.44 -7.75 -5.32
C LEU A 127 -11.65 -7.41 -4.05
N GLY A 128 -12.32 -6.83 -3.05
CA GLY A 128 -11.65 -6.34 -1.85
C GLY A 128 -10.80 -5.10 -2.14
N ALA A 129 -11.40 -4.11 -2.83
CA ALA A 129 -10.73 -2.90 -3.29
C ALA A 129 -10.17 -2.02 -2.15
N GLY A 130 -10.55 -2.31 -0.89
CA GLY A 130 -10.07 -1.58 0.27
C GLY A 130 -10.42 -0.11 0.17
N ASN A 131 -9.40 0.75 0.26
CA ASN A 131 -9.61 2.20 0.16
C ASN A 131 -9.66 2.74 -1.27
N GLY A 132 -9.51 1.89 -2.30
CA GLY A 132 -9.55 2.25 -3.72
C GLY A 132 -8.23 2.71 -4.33
N ASN A 133 -7.14 2.79 -3.57
CA ASN A 133 -5.87 3.33 -4.09
C ASN A 133 -5.28 2.49 -5.23
N VAL A 134 -5.41 1.16 -5.15
CA VAL A 134 -4.96 0.25 -6.21
C VAL A 134 -5.92 0.31 -7.40
N THR A 135 -7.23 0.36 -7.12
CA THR A 135 -8.27 0.53 -8.14
C THR A 135 -8.03 1.78 -8.99
N LEU A 136 -7.61 2.90 -8.39
CA LEU A 136 -7.29 4.13 -9.12
C LEU A 136 -6.15 3.97 -10.14
N LYS A 137 -5.23 3.02 -9.94
CA LYS A 137 -4.16 2.73 -10.90
C LYS A 137 -4.68 1.96 -12.11
N MET A 138 -5.70 1.12 -11.91
CA MET A 138 -6.30 0.32 -12.97
C MET A 138 -7.42 1.07 -13.71
N ALA A 139 -8.23 1.85 -12.98
CA ALA A 139 -9.45 2.48 -13.46
C ALA A 139 -9.32 3.26 -14.78
N PRO A 140 -8.23 4.02 -15.06
CA PRO A 140 -8.09 4.76 -16.32
C PRO A 140 -8.12 3.89 -17.58
N TYR A 141 -7.90 2.58 -17.46
CA TYR A 141 -7.85 1.63 -18.57
C TYR A 141 -9.18 0.93 -18.85
N PHE A 142 -10.23 1.20 -18.08
CA PHE A 142 -11.53 0.53 -18.21
C PHE A 142 -12.67 1.56 -18.29
N LYS A 143 -13.71 1.22 -19.05
CA LYS A 143 -14.91 2.07 -19.17
C LYS A 143 -15.77 1.99 -17.91
N ASP A 144 -16.02 0.78 -17.43
CA ASP A 144 -16.88 0.50 -16.28
C ASP A 144 -16.04 -0.15 -15.16
N VAL A 145 -16.03 0.43 -13.96
CA VAL A 145 -15.24 -0.06 -12.82
C VAL A 145 -16.17 -0.46 -11.69
N PHE A 146 -16.14 -1.75 -11.34
CA PHE A 146 -16.90 -2.34 -10.25
C PHE A 146 -15.96 -2.71 -9.11
N VAL A 147 -16.33 -2.37 -7.89
CA VAL A 147 -15.55 -2.68 -6.70
C VAL A 147 -16.39 -3.46 -5.70
N THR A 148 -15.74 -4.29 -4.90
CA THR A 148 -16.39 -4.92 -3.74
C THR A 148 -15.55 -4.70 -2.50
N GLU A 149 -16.21 -4.49 -1.36
CA GLU A 149 -15.55 -4.31 -0.08
C GLU A 149 -16.52 -4.61 1.07
N ILE A 150 -16.04 -5.32 2.08
CA ILE A 150 -16.85 -5.74 3.23
C ILE A 150 -16.95 -4.61 4.27
N SER A 151 -15.90 -3.82 4.46
CA SER A 151 -15.87 -2.76 5.48
C SER A 151 -16.72 -1.55 5.06
N PRO A 152 -17.72 -1.13 5.86
CA PRO A 152 -18.51 0.07 5.57
C PRO A 152 -17.67 1.34 5.44
N VAL A 153 -16.60 1.47 6.26
CA VAL A 153 -15.69 2.62 6.19
C VAL A 153 -14.92 2.64 4.88
N MET A 154 -14.51 1.48 4.39
CA MET A 154 -13.79 1.37 3.13
C MET A 154 -14.74 1.59 1.93
N ARG A 155 -15.97 1.09 1.98
CA ARG A 155 -17.02 1.45 1.00
C ARG A 155 -17.27 2.95 0.95
N TRP A 156 -17.30 3.62 2.10
CA TRP A 156 -17.38 5.09 2.14
C TRP A 156 -16.16 5.75 1.50
N ARG A 157 -14.94 5.21 1.67
CA ARG A 157 -13.75 5.73 0.98
C ARG A 157 -13.77 5.47 -0.52
N LEU A 158 -14.27 4.32 -0.96
CA LEU A 158 -14.46 3.99 -2.37
C LEU A 158 -15.43 4.97 -3.03
N SER A 159 -16.55 5.30 -2.36
CA SER A 159 -17.49 6.29 -2.88
C SER A 159 -16.92 7.70 -2.97
N LYS A 160 -15.94 8.06 -2.12
CA LYS A 160 -15.18 9.32 -2.26
C LYS A 160 -14.31 9.37 -3.52
N HIS A 161 -13.92 8.22 -4.07
CA HIS A 161 -13.22 8.11 -5.35
C HIS A 161 -14.18 7.93 -6.54
N GLY A 162 -15.49 7.95 -6.31
CA GLY A 162 -16.50 7.75 -7.37
C GLY A 162 -16.77 6.28 -7.71
N PHE A 163 -16.27 5.33 -6.92
CA PHE A 163 -16.58 3.91 -7.10
C PHE A 163 -17.85 3.54 -6.33
N THR A 164 -18.69 2.72 -6.96
CA THR A 164 -19.96 2.23 -6.39
C THR A 164 -19.93 0.74 -6.14
#